data_AF-A0A3D6BBL4-F1
#
_entry.id   AF-A0A3D6BBL4-F1
#
_cell.length_a   1.000
_cell.length_b   1.000
_cell.length_c   1.000
_cell.angle_alpha   90.00
_cell.angle_beta   90.00
_cell.angle_gamma   90.00
#
_symmetry.space_group_name_H-M   'P 1'
#
loop_
_entity.id
_entity.type
_entity.pdbx_description
1 polymer ?
#
loop_
_entity_poly.entity_id
_entity_poly.type
_entity_poly.pdbx_seq_one_letter_code
_entity_poly.pdbx_strand_id
1 'polypeptide(L)'
;MAKLTIVYGVIFIVMGLYGYFGISSESITALIPAFFGIPMLIFGWLALNEKYLKHAMHGAAVLMLLGFAGTVGGLFNFFKMLGGVELERPAAVTVQAIMAVLCLVFLILAVKSFIDARKNRTKSE
;
A
#
# COMPACT_ATOMS: atom_id res chain seq x y z
N MET A 1 -8.28 0.89 -12.55
CA MET A 1 -7.33 0.62 -11.45
C MET A 1 -5.95 1.24 -11.66
N ALA A 2 -5.37 1.25 -12.87
CA ALA A 2 -4.03 1.80 -13.13
C ALA A 2 -3.76 3.18 -12.47
N LYS A 3 -4.63 4.19 -12.70
CA LYS A 3 -4.49 5.53 -12.09
C LYS A 3 -4.49 5.49 -10.55
N LEU A 4 -5.33 4.65 -9.92
CA LEU A 4 -5.34 4.49 -8.47
C LEU A 4 -4.03 3.88 -7.99
N THR A 5 -3.50 2.87 -8.67
CA THR A 5 -2.19 2.27 -8.35
C THR A 5 -1.07 3.32 -8.38
N ILE A 6 -1.09 4.23 -9.36
CA ILE A 6 -0.15 5.36 -9.43
C ILE A 6 -0.31 6.28 -8.22
N VAL A 7 -1.55 6.69 -7.90
CA VAL A 7 -1.82 7.55 -6.74
C VAL A 7 -1.32 6.92 -5.44
N TYR A 8 -1.57 5.62 -5.21
CA TYR A 8 -1.03 4.89 -4.06
C TYR A 8 0.50 4.87 -4.05
N GLY A 9 1.13 4.69 -5.21
CA GLY A 9 2.58 4.77 -5.34
C GLY A 9 3.13 6.13 -4.88
N VAL A 10 2.51 7.24 -5.32
CA VAL A 10 2.90 8.59 -4.88
C VAL A 10 2.68 8.77 -3.38
N ILE A 11 1.53 8.36 -2.85
CA ILE A 11 1.21 8.48 -1.41
C ILE A 11 2.28 7.75 -0.58
N PHE A 12 2.64 6.53 -0.95
CA PHE A 12 3.63 5.76 -0.22
C PHE A 12 5.04 6.35 -0.29
N ILE A 13 5.44 6.90 -1.45
CA ILE A 13 6.71 7.61 -1.58
C ILE A 13 6.75 8.85 -0.70
N VAL A 14 5.72 9.69 -0.76
CA VAL A 14 5.62 10.89 0.06
C VAL A 14 5.64 10.53 1.55
N MET A 15 4.90 9.50 1.96
CA MET A 15 4.87 9.03 3.34
C MET A 15 6.24 8.51 3.81
N GLY A 16 6.96 7.76 2.98
CA GLY A 16 8.31 7.27 3.32
C GLY A 16 9.33 8.40 3.43
N LEU A 17 9.32 9.34 2.48
CA LEU A 17 10.19 10.51 2.51
C LEU A 17 9.87 11.40 3.72
N TYR A 18 8.60 11.64 4.01
CA TYR A 18 8.18 12.41 5.18
C TYR A 18 8.55 11.71 6.48
N GLY A 19 8.38 10.39 6.58
CA GLY A 19 8.80 9.63 7.76
C GLY A 19 10.31 9.73 8.02
N TYR A 20 11.11 9.66 6.97
CA TYR A 20 12.58 9.74 7.07
C TYR A 20 13.08 11.16 7.35
N PHE A 21 12.63 12.17 6.59
CA PHE A 21 13.14 13.54 6.72
C PHE A 21 12.41 14.39 7.77
N GLY A 22 11.16 14.05 8.10
CA GLY A 22 10.28 14.89 8.92
C GLY A 22 10.11 14.45 10.38
N ILE A 23 10.21 13.16 10.69
CA ILE A 23 9.91 12.65 12.05
C ILE A 23 11.19 12.24 12.78
N SER A 24 12.03 11.41 12.17
CA SER A 24 13.33 11.01 12.73
C SER A 24 14.19 10.35 11.65
N SER A 25 15.26 11.04 11.23
CA SER A 25 16.17 10.57 10.17
C SER A 25 17.10 9.43 10.60
N GLU A 26 16.98 8.93 11.83
CA GLU A 26 17.89 7.93 12.37
C GLU A 26 17.65 6.52 11.83
N SER A 27 16.51 6.25 11.18
CA SER A 27 16.23 4.90 10.67
C SER A 27 15.85 4.89 9.20
N ILE A 28 16.72 4.25 8.40
CA ILE A 28 16.44 3.87 7.00
C ILE A 28 15.14 3.05 6.90
N THR A 29 14.71 2.38 7.97
CA THR A 29 13.44 1.65 8.00
C THR A 29 12.22 2.56 7.82
N ALA A 30 12.33 3.88 8.07
CA ALA A 30 11.26 4.83 7.78
C ALA A 30 10.96 4.97 6.29
N LEU A 31 11.88 4.55 5.40
CA LEU A 31 11.70 4.56 3.95
C LEU A 31 10.96 3.32 3.42
N ILE A 32 10.59 2.35 4.28
CA ILE A 32 9.83 1.15 3.86
C ILE A 32 8.61 1.51 2.99
N PRO A 33 7.76 2.50 3.35
CA PRO A 33 6.66 2.90 2.48
C PRO A 33 7.12 3.29 1.07
N ALA A 34 8.21 4.06 0.93
CA ALA A 34 8.72 4.46 -0.38
C ALA A 34 9.20 3.25 -1.22
N PHE A 35 9.81 2.24 -0.59
CA PHE A 35 10.17 0.99 -1.26
C PHE A 35 8.97 0.21 -1.81
N PHE A 36 7.78 0.36 -1.20
CA PHE A 36 6.53 -0.18 -1.76
C PHE A 36 5.89 0.77 -2.79
N GLY A 37 6.06 2.08 -2.60
CA GLY A 37 5.52 3.09 -3.50
C GLY A 37 6.16 3.09 -4.89
N ILE A 38 7.48 2.87 -4.99
CA ILE A 38 8.19 2.84 -6.28
C ILE A 38 7.68 1.72 -7.19
N PRO A 39 7.63 0.43 -6.77
CA PRO A 39 7.06 -0.61 -7.61
C PRO A 39 5.56 -0.40 -7.90
N MET A 40 4.80 0.21 -6.99
CA MET A 40 3.41 0.58 -7.26
C MET A 40 3.29 1.60 -8.40
N LEU A 41 4.17 2.60 -8.47
CA LEU A 41 4.22 3.50 -9.62
C LEU A 41 4.53 2.76 -10.92
N ILE A 42 5.50 1.83 -10.89
CA ILE A 42 5.88 1.03 -12.06
C ILE A 42 4.70 0.18 -12.53
N PHE A 43 4.04 -0.55 -11.62
CA PHE A 43 2.86 -1.34 -11.96
C PHE A 43 1.70 -0.47 -12.46
N GLY A 44 1.47 0.69 -11.84
CA GLY A 44 0.46 1.63 -12.27
C GLY A 44 0.72 2.16 -13.68
N TRP A 45 1.96 2.50 -14.00
CA TRP A 45 2.38 2.97 -15.32
C TRP A 45 2.28 1.87 -16.38
N LEU A 46 2.79 0.66 -16.10
CA LEU A 46 2.66 -0.49 -17.00
C LEU A 46 1.19 -0.83 -17.29
N ALA A 47 0.33 -0.68 -16.28
CA ALA A 47 -1.10 -0.93 -16.41
C ALA A 47 -1.86 0.10 -17.26
N LEU A 48 -1.22 1.19 -17.70
CA LEU A 48 -1.79 2.09 -18.71
C LEU A 48 -1.82 1.46 -20.10
N ASN A 49 -1.04 0.41 -20.32
CA ASN A 49 -1.05 -0.37 -21.56
C ASN A 49 -1.85 -1.66 -21.35
N GLU A 50 -2.90 -1.85 -22.15
CA GLU A 50 -3.80 -3.01 -22.11
C GLU A 50 -3.07 -4.36 -22.17
N LYS A 51 -1.93 -4.42 -22.88
CA LYS A 51 -1.08 -5.62 -22.96
C LYS A 51 -0.57 -6.07 -21.59
N TYR A 52 -0.24 -5.13 -20.71
CA TYR A 52 0.36 -5.41 -19.41
C TYR A 52 -0.62 -5.26 -18.23
N LEU A 53 -1.80 -4.68 -18.47
CA LEU A 53 -2.81 -4.36 -17.46
C LEU A 53 -3.02 -5.48 -16.45
N LYS A 54 -3.32 -6.70 -16.91
CA LYS A 54 -3.62 -7.82 -15.99
C LYS A 54 -2.44 -8.19 -15.10
N HIS A 55 -1.25 -8.30 -15.68
CA HIS A 55 -0.05 -8.77 -14.95
C HIS A 55 0.40 -7.70 -13.96
N ALA A 56 0.40 -6.44 -14.39
CA ALA A 56 0.72 -5.31 -13.53
C ALA A 56 -0.26 -5.17 -12.36
N MET A 57 -1.56 -5.39 -12.58
CA MET A 57 -2.55 -5.30 -11.48
C MET A 57 -2.45 -6.47 -10.50
N HIS A 58 -2.15 -7.69 -10.94
CA HIS A 58 -1.90 -8.81 -10.02
C HIS A 58 -0.60 -8.58 -9.24
N GLY A 59 0.46 -8.10 -9.90
CA GLY A 59 1.72 -7.72 -9.24
C GLY A 59 1.51 -6.66 -8.15
N ALA A 60 0.75 -5.60 -8.46
CA ALA A 60 0.37 -4.58 -7.49
C ALA A 60 -0.43 -5.15 -6.31
N ALA A 61 -1.40 -6.04 -6.57
CA ALA A 61 -2.18 -6.67 -5.52
C ALA A 61 -1.33 -7.55 -4.60
N VAL A 62 -0.44 -8.39 -5.16
CA VAL A 62 0.49 -9.23 -4.38
C VAL A 62 1.42 -8.36 -3.55
N LEU A 63 1.96 -7.28 -4.12
CA LEU A 63 2.82 -6.36 -3.40
C LEU A 63 2.09 -5.70 -2.22
N MET A 64 0.84 -5.25 -2.41
CA MET A 64 0.04 -4.68 -1.32
C MET A 64 -0.36 -5.72 -0.27
N LEU A 65 -0.53 -6.99 -0.66
CA LEU A 65 -0.74 -8.08 0.29
C LEU A 65 0.47 -8.29 1.20
N LEU A 66 1.68 -8.30 0.62
CA LEU A 66 2.92 -8.37 1.38
C LEU A 66 3.11 -7.14 2.28
N GLY A 67 2.80 -5.95 1.76
CA GLY A 67 2.84 -4.71 2.54
C GLY A 67 1.91 -4.74 3.74
N PHE A 68 0.67 -5.20 3.55
CA PHE A 68 -0.29 -5.38 4.63
C PHE A 68 0.20 -6.40 5.66
N ALA A 69 0.63 -7.57 5.22
CA ALA A 69 1.12 -8.62 6.12
C ALA A 69 2.33 -8.14 6.95
N GLY A 70 3.24 -7.37 6.36
CA GLY A 70 4.40 -6.81 7.05
C GLY A 70 4.08 -5.66 8.01
N THR A 71 2.91 -5.04 7.91
CA THR A 71 2.55 -3.82 8.69
C THR A 71 1.35 -3.99 9.60
N VAL A 72 0.58 -5.07 9.48
CA VAL A 72 -0.62 -5.34 10.30
C VAL A 72 -0.31 -5.38 11.80
N GLY A 73 0.88 -5.82 12.19
CA GLY A 73 1.34 -5.77 13.59
C GLY A 73 1.38 -4.33 14.14
N GLY A 74 1.80 -3.37 13.32
CA GLY A 74 1.80 -1.95 13.67
C GLY A 74 0.39 -1.40 13.89
N LEU A 75 -0.60 -1.87 13.13
CA LEU A 75 -2.00 -1.49 13.34
C LEU A 75 -2.53 -1.95 14.71
N PHE A 76 -2.21 -3.19 15.13
CA PHE A 76 -2.57 -3.66 16.47
C PHE A 76 -1.84 -2.90 17.58
N ASN A 77 -0.55 -2.62 17.39
CA ASN A 77 0.24 -1.84 18.34
C ASN A 77 -0.28 -0.40 18.45
N PHE A 78 -0.77 0.19 17.36
CA PHE A 78 -1.40 1.49 17.37
C PHE A 78 -2.66 1.51 18.25
N PHE A 79 -3.54 0.49 18.16
CA PHE A 79 -4.68 0.39 19.08
C PHE A 79 -4.28 0.19 20.54
N LYS A 80 -3.21 -0.56 20.81
CA LYS A 80 -2.66 -0.68 22.19
C LYS A 80 -2.16 0.67 22.71
N MET A 81 -1.48 1.44 21.86
CA MET A 81 -0.99 2.78 22.20
C MET A 81 -2.15 3.73 22.52
N LEU A 82 -3.24 3.68 21.75
CA LEU A 82 -4.47 4.43 22.07
C LEU A 82 -5.11 3.99 23.39
N GLY A 83 -4.91 2.73 23.79
CA GLY A 83 -5.32 2.19 25.08
C GLY A 83 -4.38 2.54 26.25
N GLY A 84 -3.36 3.38 26.04
CA GLY A 84 -2.44 3.85 27.08
C GLY A 84 -1.17 3.02 27.24
N VAL A 85 -0.89 2.07 26.34
CA VAL A 85 0.38 1.32 26.35
C VAL A 85 1.49 2.19 25.77
N GLU A 86 2.51 2.48 26.56
CA GLU A 86 3.72 3.15 26.07
C GLU A 86 4.56 2.19 25.21
N LEU A 87 4.93 2.64 24.02
CA LEU A 87 5.75 1.90 23.07
C LEU A 87 7.04 2.67 22.79
N GLU A 88 8.15 1.96 22.62
CA GLU A 88 9.47 2.57 22.41
C GLU A 88 9.55 3.43 21.13
N ARG A 89 8.73 3.12 20.11
CA ARG A 89 8.77 3.77 18.78
C ARG A 89 7.37 4.15 18.28
N PRO A 90 6.71 5.14 18.91
CA PRO A 90 5.31 5.48 18.60
C PRO A 90 5.13 6.02 17.16
N ALA A 91 6.13 6.75 16.66
CA ALA A 91 6.15 7.23 15.27
C ALA A 91 6.15 6.07 14.25
N ALA A 92 7.02 5.07 14.45
CA ALA A 92 7.10 3.92 13.55
C ALA A 92 5.81 3.10 13.57
N VAL A 93 5.21 2.91 14.75
CA VAL A 93 3.91 2.25 14.91
C VAL A 93 2.81 2.98 14.14
N THR A 94 2.79 4.31 14.21
CA THR A 94 1.81 5.14 13.49
C THR A 94 1.97 5.00 11.97
N VAL A 95 3.21 5.08 11.46
CA VAL A 95 3.48 4.90 10.02
C VAL A 95 3.08 3.50 9.55
N GLN A 96 3.40 2.45 10.32
CA GLN A 96 3.01 1.08 10.00
C GLN A 96 1.48 0.92 9.99
N ALA A 97 0.77 1.50 10.95
CA ALA A 97 -0.70 1.44 11.00
C ALA A 97 -1.33 2.11 9.77
N ILE A 98 -0.86 3.31 9.39
CA ILE A 98 -1.35 4.01 8.19
C ILE A 98 -1.06 3.18 6.93
N MET A 99 0.16 2.64 6.81
CA MET A 99 0.54 1.79 5.69
C MET A 99 -0.35 0.54 5.60
N ALA A 100 -0.61 -0.13 6.72
CA ALA A 100 -1.48 -1.30 6.78
C ALA A 100 -2.90 -0.97 6.28
N VAL A 101 -3.47 0.15 6.76
CA VAL A 101 -4.80 0.59 6.32
C VAL A 101 -4.82 0.89 4.81
N LEU A 102 -3.83 1.61 4.30
CA LEU A 102 -3.72 1.91 2.87
C LEU A 102 -3.61 0.64 2.03
N CYS A 103 -2.74 -0.32 2.41
CA CYS A 103 -2.61 -1.59 1.72
C CYS A 103 -3.94 -2.37 1.72
N LEU A 104 -4.63 -2.44 2.87
CA LEU A 104 -5.92 -3.13 2.98
C LEU A 104 -6.99 -2.51 2.08
N VAL A 105 -7.12 -1.18 2.09
CA VAL A 105 -8.09 -0.47 1.23
C VAL A 105 -7.78 -0.74 -0.25
N PHE A 106 -6.50 -0.68 -0.66
CA PHE A 106 -6.14 -0.99 -2.03
C PHE A 106 -6.51 -2.43 -2.41
N LEU A 107 -6.24 -3.41 -1.55
CA LEU A 107 -6.58 -4.82 -1.79
C LEU A 107 -8.08 -5.01 -1.99
N ILE A 108 -8.91 -4.40 -1.14
CA ILE A 108 -10.38 -4.46 -1.26
C ILE A 108 -10.82 -3.91 -2.62
N LEU A 109 -10.28 -2.76 -3.03
CA LEU A 109 -10.59 -2.15 -4.33
C LEU A 109 -10.10 -3.00 -5.50
N ALA A 110 -8.91 -3.61 -5.39
CA ALA A 110 -8.34 -4.51 -6.40
C ALA A 110 -9.21 -5.75 -6.60
N VAL A 111 -9.59 -6.42 -5.53
CA VAL A 111 -10.47 -7.60 -5.57
C VAL A 111 -11.82 -7.24 -6.19
N LYS A 112 -12.44 -6.12 -5.75
CA LYS A 112 -13.69 -5.64 -6.35
C LYS A 112 -13.54 -5.41 -7.86
N SER A 113 -12.48 -4.73 -8.28
CA SER A 113 -12.23 -4.48 -9.70
C SER A 113 -12.04 -5.77 -10.51
N PHE A 114 -11.41 -6.80 -9.94
CA PHE A 114 -11.23 -8.09 -10.62
C PHE A 114 -12.55 -8.83 -10.78
N ILE A 115 -13.41 -8.80 -9.75
CA ILE A 115 -14.75 -9.38 -9.81
C ILE A 115 -15.61 -8.67 -10.87
N ASP A 116 -15.60 -7.33 -10.88
CA ASP A 116 -16.35 -6.54 -11.85
C ASP A 116 -15.88 -6.81 -13.30
N ALA A 117 -14.57 -6.91 -13.51
CA ALA A 117 -14.00 -7.27 -14.82
C ALA A 117 -14.41 -8.67 -15.28
N ARG A 118 -14.52 -9.64 -14.36
CA ARG A 118 -15.00 -10.99 -14.67
C ARG A 118 -16.49 -10.97 -15.04
N LYS A 119 -17.31 -10.26 -14.27
CA LYS A 119 -18.76 -10.16 -14.51
C LYS A 119 -19.08 -9.47 -15.85
N ASN A 120 -18.31 -8.46 -16.24
CA ASN A 120 -18.52 -7.78 -17.51
C ASN A 120 -18.12 -8.64 -18.72
N ARG A 121 -17.22 -9.61 -18.56
CA ARG A 121 -16.92 -10.58 -19.63
C ARG A 121 -18.08 -11.53 -19.87
N THR A 122 -18.65 -12.08 -18.81
CA THR A 122 -19.79 -13.02 -18.90
C THR A 122 -21.11 -12.39 -19.40
N LYS A 123 -21.22 -11.06 -19.40
CA LYS A 123 -22.41 -10.34 -19.93
C LYS A 123 -22.30 -9.98 -21.41
N SER A 124 -21.08 -10.00 -21.95
CA SER A 124 -20.78 -9.64 -23.34
C SER A 124 -20.66 -10.88 -24.24
N GLU A 125 -20.79 -12.07 -23.65
CA GLU A 125 -20.92 -13.39 -24.31
C GLU A 125 -22.40 -13.77 -24.34
#